data_AF-A0A1H7HES0-F1
#
_entry.id   AF-A0A1H7HES0-F1
#
_cell.length_a   1.000
_cell.length_b   1.000
_cell.length_c   1.000
_cell.angle_alpha   90.00
_cell.angle_beta   90.00
_cell.angle_gamma   90.00
#
_symmetry.space_group_name_H-M   'P 1'
#
loop_
_entity.id
_entity.type
_entity.pdbx_description
1 polymer ?
#
loop_
_entity_poly.entity_id
_entity_poly.type
_entity_poly.pdbx_seq_one_letter_code
_entity_poly.pdbx_strand_id
1 'polypeptide(L)'
;MTTTQAAPQLRRVLFIGTPAAFVETERWLVRHGLESTRALGDDLLGAIVTEDVLDGICSAADAAAVQHVRALGVPCVRMEPGAPVMLLAAC
;
A
#
# COMPACT_ATOMS: atom_id res chain seq x y z
N MET A 1 9.98 -2.89 -34.68
CA MET A 1 9.02 -3.13 -33.57
C MET A 1 9.72 -2.73 -32.30
N THR A 2 9.51 -1.50 -31.84
CA THR A 2 10.10 -0.98 -30.60
C THR A 2 9.26 -1.49 -29.44
N THR A 3 9.71 -2.56 -28.80
CA THR A 3 9.22 -2.90 -27.45
C THR A 3 9.72 -1.80 -26.53
N THR A 4 8.85 -0.83 -26.22
CA THR A 4 8.99 0.03 -25.04
C THR A 4 8.99 -0.91 -23.85
N GLN A 5 10.19 -1.29 -23.38
CA GLN A 5 10.37 -1.92 -22.10
C GLN A 5 9.95 -0.87 -21.08
N ALA A 6 8.70 -0.96 -20.59
CA ALA A 6 8.28 -0.21 -19.42
C ALA A 6 9.36 -0.42 -18.36
N ALA A 7 9.91 0.68 -17.82
CA ALA A 7 10.83 0.62 -16.69
C ALA A 7 10.26 -0.34 -15.64
N PRO A 8 11.09 -1.11 -14.90
CA PRO A 8 10.57 -1.98 -13.84
C PRO A 8 9.66 -1.12 -12.96
N GLN A 9 8.36 -1.38 -13.06
CA GLN A 9 7.33 -0.57 -12.44
C GLN A 9 7.56 -0.81 -10.95
N LEU A 10 8.12 0.18 -10.26
CA LEU A 10 8.47 0.06 -8.86
C LEU A 10 7.16 -0.21 -8.13
N ARG A 11 6.98 -1.46 -7.70
CA ARG A 11 5.77 -1.92 -7.03
C ARG A 11 5.73 -1.26 -5.65
N ARG A 12 5.09 -0.09 -5.57
CA ARG A 12 4.96 0.67 -4.32
C ARG A 12 3.72 0.23 -3.56
N VAL A 13 3.89 0.02 -2.27
CA VAL A 13 2.81 -0.26 -1.32
C VAL A 13 2.54 1.00 -0.51
N LEU A 14 1.30 1.47 -0.54
CA LEU A 14 0.89 2.63 0.26
C LEU A 14 0.56 2.21 1.69
N PHE A 15 1.11 2.91 2.67
CA PHE A 15 0.72 2.76 4.07
C PHE A 15 -0.19 3.90 4.51
N ILE A 16 -1.35 3.53 5.08
CA ILE A 16 -2.35 4.48 5.58
C ILE A 16 -2.63 4.22 7.05
N GLY A 17 -2.46 5.25 7.89
CA GLY A 17 -2.59 5.17 9.34
C GLY A 17 -1.27 5.22 10.09
N THR A 18 -1.24 4.62 11.28
CA THR A 18 -0.17 4.84 12.27
C THR A 18 1.19 4.29 11.82
N PRO A 19 2.25 5.14 11.73
CA PRO A 19 3.59 4.75 11.28
C PRO A 19 4.22 3.55 11.99
N ALA A 20 4.05 3.47 13.31
CA ALA A 20 4.63 2.41 14.13
C ALA A 20 4.10 1.02 13.77
N ALA A 21 2.89 0.96 13.23
CA ALA A 21 2.22 -0.28 12.84
C ALA A 21 2.89 -0.93 11.61
N PHE A 22 3.66 -0.17 10.82
CA PHE A 22 4.22 -0.63 9.55
C PHE A 22 5.69 -1.03 9.60
N VAL A 23 6.39 -0.82 10.71
CA VAL A 23 7.86 -1.01 10.78
C VAL A 23 8.28 -2.43 10.37
N GLU A 24 7.54 -3.44 10.82
CA GLU A 24 7.85 -4.83 10.47
C GLU A 24 7.52 -5.14 9.00
N THR A 25 6.35 -4.67 8.54
CA THR A 25 5.90 -4.79 7.15
C THR A 25 6.85 -4.11 6.18
N GLU A 26 7.34 -2.92 6.50
CA GLU A 26 8.31 -2.17 5.71
C GLU A 26 9.62 -2.94 5.56
N ARG A 27 10.17 -3.50 6.66
CA ARG A 27 11.35 -4.36 6.60
C ARG A 27 11.12 -5.61 5.76
N TRP A 28 9.91 -6.15 5.77
CA TRP A 28 9.54 -7.26 4.91
C TRP A 28 9.56 -6.82 3.44
N LEU A 29 8.90 -5.73 3.08
CA LEU A 29 8.87 -5.20 1.70
C LEU A 29 10.28 -4.96 1.16
N VAL A 30 11.14 -4.28 1.93
CA VAL A 30 12.53 -4.00 1.54
C VAL A 30 13.32 -5.30 1.29
N ARG A 31 13.16 -6.32 2.15
CA ARG A 31 13.80 -7.64 1.95
C ARG A 31 13.32 -8.35 0.67
N HIS A 32 12.11 -8.05 0.23
CA HIS A 32 11.49 -8.63 -0.96
C HIS A 32 11.59 -7.72 -2.21
N GLY A 33 12.35 -6.62 -2.14
CA GLY A 33 12.56 -5.71 -3.27
C GLY A 33 11.36 -4.83 -3.62
N LEU A 34 10.47 -4.62 -2.65
CA LEU A 34 9.30 -3.73 -2.76
C LEU A 34 9.56 -2.43 -2.00
N GLU A 35 8.93 -1.35 -2.47
CA GLU A 35 9.00 -0.05 -1.83
C GLU A 35 7.73 0.26 -1.07
N SER A 36 7.85 0.93 0.08
CA SER A 36 6.73 1.54 0.78
C SER A 36 6.64 3.03 0.42
N THR A 37 5.42 3.55 0.38
CA THR A 37 5.15 4.99 0.27
C THR A 37 4.06 5.40 1.25
N ARG A 38 4.05 6.68 1.62
CA ARG A 38 2.93 7.33 2.32
C ARG A 38 2.29 8.43 1.49
N ALA A 39 2.88 8.72 0.33
CA ALA A 39 2.32 9.66 -0.63
C ALA A 39 1.38 8.91 -1.57
N LEU A 40 0.23 9.52 -1.82
CA LEU A 40 -0.70 9.08 -2.86
C LEU A 40 -0.06 9.22 -4.24
N GLY A 41 -0.37 8.27 -5.11
CA GLY A 41 0.08 8.25 -6.49
C GLY A 41 -0.64 7.15 -7.26
N ASP A 42 -0.50 7.18 -8.59
CA ASP A 42 -1.22 6.25 -9.47
C ASP A 42 -0.47 4.92 -9.70
N ASP A 43 0.80 4.84 -9.29
CA ASP A 43 1.68 3.67 -9.44
C ASP A 43 1.75 2.86 -8.13
N LEU A 44 0.58 2.45 -7.64
CA LEU A 44 0.45 1.67 -6.41
C LEU A 44 0.09 0.22 -6.73
N LEU A 45 0.85 -0.71 -6.16
CA LEU A 45 0.48 -2.13 -6.13
C LEU A 45 -0.76 -2.35 -5.24
N GLY A 46 -0.88 -1.55 -4.19
CA GLY A 46 -2.06 -1.46 -3.34
C GLY A 46 -1.74 -0.80 -2.01
N ALA A 47 -2.68 -0.84 -1.08
CA ALA A 47 -2.55 -0.20 0.21
C ALA A 47 -2.67 -1.18 1.38
N ILE A 48 -1.87 -0.95 2.42
CA ILE A 48 -2.00 -1.59 3.72
C ILE A 48 -2.48 -0.52 4.69
N VAL A 49 -3.63 -0.79 5.32
CA VAL A 49 -4.39 0.18 6.11
C VAL A 49 -4.51 -0.31 7.54
N THR A 50 -4.18 0.52 8.53
CA THR A 50 -4.35 0.11 9.95
C THR A 50 -5.81 -0.10 10.31
N GLU A 51 -6.08 -0.96 11.29
CA GLU A 51 -7.45 -1.24 11.76
C GLU A 51 -8.16 0.05 12.19
N ASP A 52 -7.48 0.94 12.93
CA ASP A 52 -8.03 2.24 13.33
C ASP A 52 -8.60 3.06 12.15
N VAL A 53 -7.91 3.06 11.01
CA VAL A 53 -8.35 3.79 9.81
C VAL A 53 -9.57 3.13 9.18
N LEU A 54 -9.62 1.80 9.18
CA LEU A 54 -10.79 1.06 8.68
C LEU A 54 -12.01 1.26 9.59
N ASP A 55 -11.79 1.43 10.89
CA ASP A 55 -12.83 1.74 11.88
C ASP A 55 -13.20 3.23 11.91
N GLY A 56 -12.54 4.07 11.09
CA GLY A 56 -12.81 5.50 10.98
C GLY A 56 -12.15 6.35 12.08
N ILE A 57 -11.32 5.75 12.93
CA ILE A 57 -10.50 6.42 13.95
C ILE A 57 -9.21 6.91 13.29
N CYS A 58 -9.32 7.89 12.41
CA CYS A 58 -8.17 8.40 11.66
C CYS A 58 -8.29 9.87 11.29
N SER A 59 -7.21 10.41 10.72
CA SER A 59 -7.21 11.76 10.20
C SER A 59 -8.04 11.85 8.92
N ALA A 60 -8.53 13.05 8.59
CA ALA A 60 -9.20 13.29 7.30
C ALA A 60 -8.32 12.93 6.09
N ALA A 61 -6.99 13.06 6.24
CA ALA A 61 -6.03 12.69 5.21
C ALA A 61 -5.99 11.16 4.99
N ASP A 62 -6.00 10.37 6.06
CA ASP A 62 -6.04 8.90 5.97
C ASP A 62 -7.37 8.42 5.34
N ALA A 63 -8.49 9.00 5.75
CA ALA A 63 -9.79 8.70 5.16
C ALA A 63 -9.83 9.02 3.65
N ALA A 64 -9.29 10.18 3.25
CA ALA A 64 -9.15 10.57 1.85
C ALA A 64 -8.23 9.61 1.08
N ALA A 65 -7.13 9.16 1.70
CA ALA A 65 -6.23 8.19 1.11
C ALA A 65 -6.94 6.85 0.84
N VAL A 66 -7.71 6.33 1.78
CA VAL A 66 -8.49 5.10 1.59
C VAL A 66 -9.50 5.25 0.44
N GLN A 67 -10.20 6.39 0.36
CA GLN A 67 -11.14 6.65 -0.73
C GLN A 67 -10.44 6.73 -2.09
N HIS A 68 -9.27 7.38 -2.15
CA HIS A 68 -8.48 7.48 -3.37
C HIS A 68 -8.04 6.10 -3.88
N VAL A 69 -7.49 5.27 -3.00
CA VAL A 69 -7.06 3.91 -3.34
C VAL A 69 -8.23 3.04 -3.82
N ARG A 70 -9.40 3.16 -3.17
CA ARG A 70 -10.63 2.49 -3.63
C ARG A 70 -11.09 2.99 -5.00
N ALA A 71 -10.95 4.27 -5.29
CA ALA A 71 -11.29 4.84 -6.59
C ALA A 71 -10.33 4.38 -7.70
N LEU A 72 -9.05 4.14 -7.38
CA LEU A 72 -8.07 3.53 -8.29
C LEU A 72 -8.31 2.04 -8.54
N GLY A 73 -9.16 1.38 -7.73
CA GLY A 73 -9.47 -0.03 -7.86
C GLY A 73 -8.33 -0.97 -7.43
N VAL A 74 -7.31 -0.45 -6.74
CA VAL A 74 -6.20 -1.26 -6.24
C VAL A 74 -6.58 -1.91 -4.89
N PRO A 75 -6.00 -3.08 -4.54
CA PRO A 75 -6.36 -3.79 -3.32
C PRO A 75 -5.99 -2.99 -2.06
N CYS A 76 -6.96 -2.87 -1.16
CA CYS A 76 -6.75 -2.38 0.21
C CYS A 76 -6.80 -3.57 1.17
N VAL A 77 -5.69 -3.90 1.82
CA VAL A 77 -5.64 -4.92 2.86
C VAL A 77 -5.49 -4.29 4.23
N ARG A 78 -6.04 -4.94 5.25
CA ARG A 78 -5.83 -4.56 6.64
C ARG A 78 -4.38 -4.83 7.05
N MET A 79 -3.84 -3.97 7.91
CA MET A 79 -2.54 -4.16 8.55
C MET A 79 -2.66 -5.26 9.60
N GLU A 80 -2.13 -6.43 9.28
CA GLU A 80 -2.05 -7.62 10.13
C GLU A 80 -0.76 -8.38 9.81
N PRO A 81 -0.30 -9.32 10.67
CA PRO A 81 0.84 -10.17 10.36
C PRO A 81 0.62 -10.90 9.02
N GLY A 82 1.53 -10.69 8.06
CA GLY A 82 1.41 -11.27 6.72
C GLY A 82 0.57 -10.46 5.71
N ALA A 83 0.09 -9.26 6.08
CA ALA A 83 -0.54 -8.31 5.15
C ALA A 83 0.19 -8.13 3.80
N PRO A 84 1.52 -8.00 3.72
CA PRO A 84 2.17 -7.85 2.41
C PRO A 84 2.06 -9.10 1.53
N VAL A 85 2.00 -10.29 2.12
CA VAL A 85 1.77 -11.54 1.37
C VAL A 85 0.35 -11.58 0.81
N MET A 86 -0.64 -11.19 1.61
CA MET A 86 -2.03 -11.10 1.17
C MET A 86 -2.22 -10.07 0.06
N LEU A 87 -1.55 -8.92 0.18
CA LEU A 87 -1.59 -7.87 -0.85
C LEU A 87 -1.06 -8.39 -2.18
N LEU A 88 0.09 -9.09 -2.17
CA LEU A 88 0.68 -9.68 -3.37
C LEU A 88 -0.18 -10.80 -3.97
N ALA A 89 -0.92 -11.55 -3.15
CA ALA A 89 -1.86 -12.57 -3.64
C ALA A 89 -3.12 -11.97 -4.27
N ALA A 90 -3.43 -10.71 -3.98
CA ALA A 90 -4.59 -9.98 -4.52
C ALA A 90 -4.27 -9.20 -5.82
N CYS A 91 -3.00 -9.21 -6.27
CA CYS A 91 -2.51 -8.54 -7.47
C CYS A 91 -2.24 -9.55 -8.61
#